data_AF-A0AAU0L2W0-F1
#
_entry.id   AF-A0AAU0L2W0-F1
#
_cell.length_a   1.000
_cell.length_b   1.000
_cell.length_c   1.000
_cell.angle_alpha   90.00
_cell.angle_beta   90.00
_cell.angle_gamma   90.00
#
_symmetry.space_group_name_H-M   'P 1'
#
loop_
_entity.id
_entity.type
_entity.pdbx_description
1 polymer ?
#
loop_
_entity_poly.entity_id
_entity_poly.type
_entity_poly.pdbx_seq_one_letter_code
_entity_poly.pdbx_strand_id
1 'polypeptide(L)'
;MMQKRYTTPFREFIKRDEQGRYHVRLGPQTFSTDLNFSDIRIESEHGGTPVQPEMMLEKPWIMKNLEQEIRFQRKKQLAQVLERTHIPSPERRAYKHSRGFVGAR
;
A
#
# COMPACT_ATOMS: atom_id res chain seq x y z
N MET A 1 21.35 29.80 -13.09
CA MET A 1 21.29 28.94 -11.87
C MET A 1 20.37 27.77 -12.14
N MET A 2 20.87 26.54 -12.09
CA MET A 2 20.05 25.33 -12.26
C MET A 2 19.40 24.98 -10.91
N GLN A 3 18.09 25.19 -10.80
CA GLN A 3 17.33 24.84 -9.60
C GLN A 3 17.33 23.31 -9.43
N LYS A 4 17.91 22.80 -8.33
CA LYS A 4 17.78 21.39 -7.95
C LYS A 4 16.31 21.12 -7.63
N ARG A 5 15.63 20.37 -8.51
CA ARG A 5 14.26 19.92 -8.29
C ARG A 5 14.28 18.59 -7.54
N TYR A 6 13.80 18.60 -6.30
CA TYR A 6 13.52 17.36 -5.59
C TYR A 6 12.19 16.82 -6.08
N THR A 7 12.22 15.73 -6.86
CA THR A 7 11.03 15.07 -7.42
C THR A 7 10.50 13.97 -6.51
N THR A 8 10.70 14.09 -5.20
CA THR A 8 10.23 13.07 -4.25
C THR A 8 8.70 12.98 -4.38
N PRO A 9 8.16 11.81 -4.73
CA PRO A 9 6.73 11.66 -4.90
C PRO A 9 6.05 11.87 -3.54
N PHE A 10 4.85 12.46 -3.57
CA PHE A 10 4.05 12.63 -2.35
C PHE A 10 3.75 11.29 -1.66
N ARG A 11 3.63 10.22 -2.44
CA ARG A 11 3.30 8.89 -1.97
C ARG A 11 4.39 7.90 -2.33
N GLU A 12 4.86 7.16 -1.35
CA GLU A 12 5.92 6.19 -1.54
C GLU A 12 5.73 4.97 -0.64
N PHE A 13 5.75 3.78 -1.24
CA PHE A 13 5.79 2.54 -0.48
C PHE A 13 7.18 2.33 0.12
N ILE A 14 7.23 2.10 1.43
CA ILE A 14 8.48 1.87 2.16
C ILE A 14 8.74 0.36 2.24
N LYS A 15 7.82 -0.38 2.86
CA LYS A 15 7.96 -1.82 3.09
C LYS A 15 6.63 -2.47 3.43
N ARG A 16 6.62 -3.80 3.37
CA ARG A 16 5.63 -4.63 4.03
C ARG A 16 6.32 -5.33 5.19
N ASP A 17 5.80 -5.17 6.40
CA ASP A 17 6.43 -5.76 7.59
C ASP A 17 6.05 -7.25 7.77
N GLU A 18 6.61 -7.86 8.80
CA GLU A 18 6.39 -9.27 9.15
C GLU A 18 4.94 -9.58 9.53
N GLN A 19 4.22 -8.57 10.07
CA GLN A 19 2.79 -8.65 10.37
C GLN A 19 1.93 -8.47 9.12
N GLY A 20 2.55 -8.20 7.97
CA GLY A 20 1.89 -8.02 6.69
C GLY A 20 1.31 -6.63 6.48
N ARG A 21 1.59 -5.65 7.37
CA ARG A 21 1.15 -4.25 7.23
C ARG A 21 1.99 -3.53 6.18
N TYR A 22 1.35 -2.64 5.45
CA TYR A 22 1.97 -1.81 4.43
C TYR A 22 2.38 -0.49 5.04
N HIS A 23 3.68 -0.17 4.98
CA HIS A 23 4.24 1.11 5.40
C HIS A 23 4.36 2.01 4.17
N VAL A 24 3.67 3.15 4.20
CA VAL A 24 3.58 4.10 3.09
C VAL A 24 3.86 5.50 3.62
N ARG A 25 4.84 6.19 3.02
CA ARG A 25 5.11 7.60 3.26
C ARG A 25 4.14 8.44 2.45
N LEU A 26 3.41 9.34 3.12
CA LEU A 26 2.57 10.36 2.52
C LEU A 26 3.08 11.75 2.95
N GLY A 27 3.75 12.44 2.04
CA GLY A 27 4.47 13.68 2.33
C GLY A 27 5.55 13.44 3.41
N PRO A 28 5.52 14.15 4.54
CA PRO A 28 6.50 13.97 5.61
C PRO A 28 6.17 12.81 6.57
N GLN A 29 4.95 12.27 6.55
CA GLN A 29 4.49 11.29 7.53
C GLN A 29 4.50 9.88 6.95
N THR A 30 4.83 8.89 7.78
CA THR A 30 4.71 7.48 7.44
C THR A 30 3.46 6.91 8.09
N PHE A 31 2.67 6.18 7.33
CA PHE A 31 1.50 5.49 7.81
C PHE A 31 1.69 3.99 7.62
N SER A 32 1.11 3.18 8.52
CA SER A 32 1.02 1.74 8.35
C SER A 32 -0.42 1.26 8.41
N THR A 33 -0.78 0.28 7.58
CA THR A 33 -2.10 -0.33 7.63
C THR A 33 -2.14 -1.76 7.12
N ASP A 34 -3.14 -2.52 7.53
CA ASP A 34 -3.45 -3.84 7.01
C ASP A 34 -4.13 -3.76 5.62
N LEU A 35 -4.34 -4.92 5.00
CA LEU A 35 -4.97 -4.99 3.68
C LEU A 35 -6.41 -4.46 3.63
N ASN A 36 -7.12 -4.52 4.76
CA ASN A 36 -8.52 -4.12 4.84
C ASN A 36 -8.70 -2.67 5.33
N PHE A 37 -7.61 -1.94 5.57
CA PHE A 37 -7.63 -0.58 6.12
C PHE A 37 -8.39 -0.48 7.46
N SER A 38 -8.40 -1.57 8.23
CA SER A 38 -9.13 -1.69 9.50
C SER A 38 -8.36 -1.06 10.66
N ASP A 39 -7.04 -1.03 10.57
CA ASP A 39 -6.16 -0.36 11.53
C ASP A 39 -5.13 0.49 10.78
N ILE A 40 -5.34 1.80 10.73
CA ILE A 40 -4.40 2.76 10.14
C ILE A 40 -3.65 3.44 11.29
N ARG A 41 -2.33 3.44 11.21
CA ARG A 41 -1.43 4.01 12.21
C ARG A 41 -0.49 5.04 11.59
N ILE A 42 -0.08 6.01 12.39
CA ILE A 42 1.01 6.95 12.08
C ILE A 42 2.27 6.37 12.71
N GLU A 43 3.28 6.10 11.90
CA GLU A 43 4.54 5.55 12.36
C GLU A 43 5.46 6.66 12.87
N SER A 44 6.04 6.44 14.04
CA SER A 44 7.06 7.30 14.66
C SER A 44 8.25 6.45 15.10
N GLU A 45 9.33 7.10 15.56
CA GLU A 45 10.50 6.40 16.12
C GLU A 45 10.16 5.51 17.32
N HIS A 46 9.10 5.85 18.06
CA HIS A 46 8.63 5.11 19.23
C HIS A 46 7.54 4.08 18.91
N GLY A 47 7.29 3.83 17.62
CA GLY A 47 6.25 2.92 17.13
C GLY A 47 5.03 3.63 16.54
N GLY A 48 4.08 2.84 16.07
CA GLY A 48 2.88 3.34 15.40
C GLY A 48 1.75 3.67 16.37
N THR A 49 1.16 4.87 16.25
CA THR A 49 -0.06 5.28 16.97
C THR A 49 -1.28 5.20 16.06
N PRO A 50 -2.46 4.73 16.53
CA PRO A 50 -3.67 4.73 15.71
C PRO A 50 -4.03 6.13 15.22
N VAL A 51 -4.43 6.25 13.95
CA VAL A 51 -4.96 7.50 13.42
C VAL A 51 -6.32 7.78 14.07
N GLN A 52 -6.50 9.00 14.57
CA GLN A 52 -7.76 9.42 15.17
C GLN A 52 -8.86 9.59 14.10
N PRO A 53 -10.13 9.25 14.41
CA PRO A 53 -11.25 9.40 13.47
C PRO A 53 -11.38 10.81 12.89
N GLU A 54 -11.15 11.84 13.70
CA GLU A 54 -11.23 13.25 13.31
C GLU A 54 -10.21 13.57 12.22
N MET A 55 -8.98 13.05 12.34
CA MET A 55 -7.95 13.23 11.33
C MET A 55 -8.32 12.57 10.01
N MET A 56 -8.99 11.41 10.04
CA MET A 56 -9.48 10.75 8.82
C MET A 56 -10.57 11.55 8.13
N LEU A 57 -11.43 12.23 8.90
CA LEU A 57 -12.46 13.13 8.36
C LEU A 57 -11.86 14.39 7.75
N GLU A 58 -10.89 15.01 8.44
CA GLU A 58 -10.22 16.23 7.96
C GLU A 58 -9.30 15.97 6.76
N LYS A 59 -8.69 14.78 6.69
CA LYS A 59 -7.66 14.43 5.72
C LYS A 59 -8.05 13.17 4.94
N PRO A 60 -9.14 13.20 4.15
CA PRO A 60 -9.62 12.04 3.39
C PRO A 60 -8.60 11.55 2.34
N TRP A 61 -7.62 12.39 2.00
CA TRP A 61 -6.51 12.03 1.12
C TRP A 61 -5.62 10.93 1.71
N ILE A 62 -5.59 10.71 3.02
CA ILE A 62 -4.81 9.64 3.66
C ILE A 62 -5.33 8.29 3.15
N MET A 63 -6.62 8.01 3.37
CA MET A 63 -7.25 6.76 2.92
C MET A 63 -7.09 6.57 1.41
N LYS A 64 -7.41 7.60 0.62
CA LYS A 64 -7.32 7.54 -0.84
C LYS A 64 -5.92 7.16 -1.32
N ASN A 65 -4.87 7.72 -0.72
CA ASN A 65 -3.51 7.43 -1.13
C ASN A 65 -3.05 6.06 -0.65
N LEU A 66 -3.35 5.67 0.59
CA LEU A 66 -3.06 4.33 1.08
C LEU A 66 -3.70 3.27 0.19
N GLU A 67 -4.97 3.44 -0.17
CA GLU A 67 -5.68 2.53 -1.05
C GLU A 67 -5.01 2.43 -2.42
N GLN A 68 -4.66 3.57 -3.03
CA GLN A 68 -4.00 3.58 -4.32
C GLN A 68 -2.63 2.90 -4.29
N GLU A 69 -1.80 3.16 -3.27
CA GLU A 69 -0.47 2.54 -3.15
C GLU A 69 -0.57 1.04 -2.90
N ILE A 70 -1.41 0.62 -1.95
CA ILE A 70 -1.55 -0.80 -1.61
C ILE A 70 -2.10 -1.57 -2.80
N ARG A 71 -3.10 -1.02 -3.52
CA ARG A 71 -3.59 -1.63 -4.77
C ARG A 71 -2.49 -1.74 -5.81
N PHE A 72 -1.65 -0.71 -5.98
CA PHE A 72 -0.53 -0.76 -6.91
C PHE A 72 0.48 -1.85 -6.55
N GLN A 73 0.91 -1.92 -5.29
CA GLN A 73 1.84 -2.94 -4.81
C GLN A 73 1.25 -4.35 -4.94
N ARG A 74 -0.06 -4.52 -4.70
CA ARG A 74 -0.76 -5.79 -4.91
C ARG A 74 -0.77 -6.23 -6.37
N LYS A 75 -1.02 -5.30 -7.31
CA LYS A 75 -0.94 -5.61 -8.75
C LYS A 75 0.48 -5.99 -9.16
N LYS A 76 1.48 -5.26 -8.67
CA LYS A 76 2.91 -5.55 -8.90
C LYS A 76 3.28 -6.94 -8.38
N GLN A 77 2.87 -7.29 -7.16
CA GLN A 77 3.10 -8.61 -6.58
C GLN A 77 2.45 -9.71 -7.42
N LEU A 78 1.21 -9.51 -7.84
CA LEU A 78 0.50 -10.47 -8.69
C LEU A 78 1.23 -10.69 -10.03
N ALA A 79 1.70 -9.62 -10.68
CA ALA A 79 2.42 -9.72 -11.94
C ALA A 79 3.71 -10.55 -11.79
N GLN A 80 4.52 -10.26 -10.77
CA GLN A 80 5.75 -11.02 -10.47
C GLN A 80 5.48 -12.49 -10.21
N VAL A 81 4.40 -12.79 -9.49
CA VAL A 81 3.99 -14.17 -9.19
C VAL A 81 3.59 -14.90 -10.47
N LEU A 82 2.74 -14.29 -11.30
CA LEU A 82 2.28 -14.90 -12.55
C LEU A 82 3.43 -15.14 -13.54
N GLU A 83 4.40 -14.23 -13.56
CA GLU A 83 5.62 -14.37 -14.35
C GLU A 83 6.46 -15.56 -13.86
N ARG A 84 6.71 -15.67 -12.55
CA ARG A 84 7.54 -16.76 -11.98
C ARG A 84 6.89 -18.13 -12.07
N THR A 85 5.58 -18.21 -11.86
CA THR A 85 4.85 -19.48 -11.71
C THR A 85 4.35 -20.06 -13.02
N HIS A 86 4.43 -19.32 -14.13
CA HIS A 86 3.96 -19.74 -15.46
C HIS A 86 2.53 -20.29 -15.48
N ILE A 87 1.67 -19.85 -14.54
CA ILE A 87 0.30 -20.37 -14.39
C ILE A 87 -0.47 -20.15 -15.71
N PRO A 88 -1.05 -21.20 -16.32
CA PRO A 88 -1.87 -21.09 -17.51
C PRO A 88 -3.05 -20.15 -17.32
N SER A 89 -3.41 -19.39 -18.36
CA SER A 89 -4.49 -18.39 -18.29
C SER A 89 -5.80 -18.88 -17.63
N PRO A 90 -6.31 -20.11 -17.94
CA PRO A 90 -7.54 -20.61 -17.32
C PRO A 90 -7.46 -20.72 -15.78
N GLU A 91 -6.30 -21.09 -15.25
CA GLU A 91 -6.09 -21.31 -13.82
C GLU A 91 -5.82 -20.00 -13.05
N ARG A 92 -5.44 -18.93 -13.74
CA ARG A 92 -5.15 -17.63 -13.11
C ARG A 92 -6.35 -17.08 -12.33
N ARG A 93 -7.58 -17.37 -12.76
CA ARG A 93 -8.79 -16.93 -12.04
C ARG A 93 -8.90 -17.60 -10.68
N ALA A 94 -8.74 -18.93 -10.62
CA ALA A 94 -8.75 -19.69 -9.37
C ALA A 94 -7.57 -19.29 -8.46
N TYR A 95 -6.40 -19.09 -9.05
CA TYR A 95 -5.22 -18.60 -8.34
C TYR A 95 -5.46 -17.23 -7.68
N LYS A 96 -5.98 -16.25 -8.44
CA LYS A 96 -6.28 -14.92 -7.90
C LYS A 96 -7.31 -15.00 -6.76
N HIS A 97 -8.31 -15.87 -6.89
CA HIS A 97 -9.34 -16.04 -5.86
C HIS A 97 -8.77 -16.61 -4.56
N SER A 98 -8.02 -17.72 -4.65
CA SER A 98 -7.41 -18.38 -3.49
C SER A 98 -6.37 -17.52 -2.76
N ARG A 99 -5.70 -16.60 -3.46
CA ARG A 99 -4.68 -15.69 -2.89
C ARG A 99 -5.23 -14.28 -2.56
N GLY A 100 -6.54 -14.11 -2.60
CA GLY A 100 -7.21 -12.85 -2.27
C GLY A 100 -6.92 -11.70 -3.23
N PHE A 101 -6.37 -11.95 -4.43
CA PHE A 101 -6.18 -10.96 -5.49
C PHE A 101 -7.49 -10.63 -6.24
N VAL A 102 -8.64 -10.97 -5.65
CA VAL A 102 -9.96 -10.65 -6.20
C VAL A 102 -10.08 -9.13 -6.35
N GLY A 103 -10.41 -8.66 -7.56
CA GLY A 103 -10.50 -7.22 -7.86
C GLY A 103 -9.19 -6.56 -8.30
N ALA A 104 -8.04 -7.23 -8.24
CA ALA A 104 -6.81 -6.78 -8.91
C ALA A 104 -6.94 -7.01 -10.43
N ARG A 105 -7.64 -6.10 -11.10
CA ARG A 105 -7.76 -6.03 -12.56
C ARG A 105 -6.67 -5.15 -13.15
#